data_AF-A0A6N7QBY3-F1
#
_entry.id   AF-A0A6N7QBY3-F1
#
_cell.length_a   1.000
_cell.length_b   1.000
_cell.length_c   1.000
_cell.angle_alpha   90.00
_cell.angle_beta   90.00
_cell.angle_gamma   90.00
#
_symmetry.space_group_name_H-M   'P 1'
#
loop_
_entity.id
_entity.type
_entity.pdbx_description
1 polymer ?
#
loop_
_entity_poly.entity_id
_entity_poly.type
_entity_poly.pdbx_seq_one_letter_code
_entity_poly.pdbx_strand_id
1 'polypeptide(L)'
;MSAPIVIEVPLDKPAVHVDVAAGKTITLRGFYTSKHDGSILDAATTTWPKEAPGGASVDPVGLIAVESGGFHLSKRDVDKHEVELVATGSGAEACAAAGVEAPCLVVNKGVALKKRLMGWEEFKSSLAGEGIEAVVPPPPVVEVAPGAMPYLQAGAGVAIAAVIGFAAWTWKKKRDASPAGQMLALARGVKERLRRADPVLAAPLAPAVDAAIRSLRARRVDPASVEGKRVAEALRRAETRLDASMREAQAAKEQEAADELVQEMEAALEAADEVRRAHRAS
;
A
#
# COMPACT_ATOMS: atom_id res chain seq x y z
N MET A 1 -9.51 37.21 6.95
CA MET A 1 -8.35 37.00 6.06
C MET A 1 -7.35 36.19 6.84
N SER A 2 -7.15 34.92 6.48
CA SER A 2 -6.16 34.08 7.16
C SER A 2 -4.75 34.60 6.84
N ALA A 3 -3.86 34.59 7.84
CA ALA A 3 -2.48 35.00 7.63
C ALA A 3 -1.80 34.09 6.59
N PRO A 4 -0.92 34.63 5.74
CA PRO A 4 -0.13 33.82 4.82
C PRO A 4 0.74 32.83 5.59
N ILE A 5 0.91 31.63 5.04
CA ILE A 5 1.80 30.62 5.61
C ILE A 5 3.21 30.94 5.12
N VAL A 6 4.13 31.19 6.04
CA VAL A 6 5.55 31.43 5.75
C VAL A 6 6.33 30.17 6.07
N ILE A 7 7.07 29.67 5.08
CA ILE A 7 7.91 28.48 5.18
C ILE A 7 9.36 28.92 4.95
N GLU A 8 10.21 28.79 5.96
CA GLU A 8 11.66 28.98 5.77
C GLU A 8 12.22 27.86 4.88
N VAL A 9 13.11 28.22 3.95
CA VAL A 9 13.77 27.26 3.05
C VAL A 9 15.17 26.94 3.57
N PRO A 10 15.34 25.89 4.39
CA PRO A 10 16.65 25.51 4.92
C PRO A 10 17.56 24.97 3.80
N LEU A 11 18.76 25.55 3.71
CA LEU A 11 19.81 25.10 2.76
C LEU A 11 20.47 23.76 3.15
N ASP A 12 20.21 23.27 4.37
CA ASP A 12 20.69 21.97 4.85
C ASP A 12 19.89 20.79 4.30
N LYS A 13 18.66 21.04 3.85
CA LYS A 13 17.80 20.01 3.27
C LYS A 13 17.92 20.04 1.75
N PRO A 14 17.92 18.88 1.07
CA PRO A 14 17.99 18.84 -0.39
C PRO A 14 16.71 19.37 -1.04
N ALA A 15 15.56 19.19 -0.39
CA ALA A 15 14.27 19.70 -0.85
C ALA A 15 13.29 19.91 0.31
N VAL A 16 12.30 20.77 0.12
CA VAL A 16 11.24 21.07 1.10
C VAL A 16 9.88 21.02 0.42
N HIS A 17 8.96 20.21 0.93
CA HIS A 17 7.59 20.14 0.40
C HIS A 17 6.85 21.47 0.60
N VAL A 18 6.06 21.87 -0.38
CA VAL A 18 5.15 23.02 -0.28
C VAL A 18 3.75 22.53 -0.61
N ASP A 19 2.84 22.64 0.37
CA ASP A 19 1.44 22.28 0.21
C ASP A 19 0.73 23.36 -0.61
N VAL A 20 0.71 23.17 -1.93
CA VAL A 20 0.08 24.08 -2.88
C VAL A 20 -0.52 23.31 -4.05
N ALA A 21 -1.78 23.58 -4.36
CA ALA A 21 -2.48 22.96 -5.48
C ALA A 21 -1.93 23.44 -6.83
N ALA A 22 -2.02 22.59 -7.85
CA ALA A 22 -1.65 22.97 -9.22
C ALA A 22 -2.41 24.22 -9.71
N GLY A 23 -1.71 25.08 -10.45
CA GLY A 23 -2.19 26.37 -10.93
C GLY A 23 -2.22 27.49 -9.89
N LYS A 24 -1.79 27.23 -8.64
CA LYS A 24 -1.68 28.26 -7.60
C LYS A 24 -0.26 28.82 -7.54
N THR A 25 -0.19 30.09 -7.17
CA THR A 25 1.07 30.85 -7.07
C THR A 25 1.58 30.85 -5.65
N ILE A 26 2.89 30.69 -5.48
CA ILE A 26 3.63 30.99 -4.26
C ILE A 26 4.64 32.10 -4.57
N THR A 27 5.04 32.85 -3.54
CA THR A 27 6.08 33.86 -3.67
C THR A 27 7.27 33.47 -2.82
N LEU A 28 8.45 33.33 -3.42
CA LEU A 28 9.70 33.21 -2.69
C LEU A 28 10.28 34.60 -2.47
N ARG A 29 10.76 34.87 -1.26
CA ARG A 29 11.32 36.15 -0.84
C ARG A 29 12.67 35.97 -0.18
N GLY A 30 13.52 36.96 -0.34
CA GLY A 30 14.79 37.05 0.37
C GLY A 30 15.96 36.57 -0.46
N PHE A 31 17.15 36.73 0.11
CA PHE A 31 18.41 36.53 -0.58
C PHE A 31 19.52 36.17 0.41
N TYR A 32 20.63 35.74 -0.16
CA TYR A 32 21.91 35.56 0.50
C TYR A 32 22.98 36.33 -0.25
N THR A 33 23.88 36.97 0.48
CA THR A 33 25.12 37.53 -0.04
C THR A 33 26.26 36.57 0.25
N SER A 34 27.00 36.20 -0.79
CA SER A 34 28.20 35.38 -0.70
C SER A 34 29.39 36.23 -0.26
N LYS A 35 30.00 35.89 0.88
CA LYS A 35 31.25 36.53 1.34
C LYS A 35 32.46 36.18 0.47
N HIS A 36 32.35 35.11 -0.34
CA HIS A 36 33.45 34.63 -1.17
C HIS A 36 33.71 35.54 -2.38
N ASP A 37 32.64 35.99 -3.04
CA ASP A 37 32.70 36.70 -4.32
C ASP A 37 31.79 37.94 -4.39
N GLY A 38 31.12 38.28 -3.28
CA GLY A 38 30.22 39.43 -3.19
C GLY A 38 28.91 39.28 -3.96
N SER A 39 28.63 38.11 -4.54
CA SER A 39 27.41 37.87 -5.30
C SER A 39 26.17 37.81 -4.40
N ILE A 40 25.05 38.27 -4.92
CA ILE A 40 23.74 38.20 -4.26
C ILE A 40 22.94 37.10 -4.93
N LEU A 41 22.44 36.15 -4.14
CA LEU A 41 21.70 34.99 -4.60
C LEU A 41 20.32 34.97 -3.97
N ASP A 42 19.30 35.01 -4.81
CA ASP A 42 17.92 34.75 -4.39
C ASP A 42 17.48 33.36 -4.90
N ALA A 43 16.18 33.08 -4.84
CA ALA A 43 15.65 31.80 -5.26
C ALA A 43 15.91 31.46 -6.73
N ALA A 44 15.89 32.44 -7.65
CA ALA A 44 15.94 32.21 -9.09
C ALA A 44 17.06 32.97 -9.83
N THR A 45 17.79 33.86 -9.14
CA THR A 45 18.86 34.69 -9.72
C THR A 45 20.12 34.73 -8.88
N THR A 46 21.22 34.97 -9.60
CA THR A 46 22.52 35.34 -9.03
C THR A 46 22.93 36.67 -9.64
N THR A 47 23.07 37.70 -8.82
CA THR A 47 23.57 39.02 -9.21
C THR A 47 25.05 39.12 -8.85
N TRP A 48 25.88 39.37 -9.85
CA TRP A 48 27.32 39.51 -9.72
C TRP A 48 27.72 40.98 -9.52
N PRO A 49 28.66 41.28 -8.60
CA PRO A 49 29.13 42.64 -8.39
C PRO A 49 30.05 43.10 -9.53
N LYS A 50 30.39 44.40 -9.57
CA LYS A 50 31.25 44.99 -10.63
C LYS A 50 32.66 44.40 -10.62
N GLU A 51 33.10 43.99 -9.45
CA GLU A 51 34.42 43.43 -9.17
C GLU A 51 34.53 41.96 -9.60
N ALA A 52 33.42 41.31 -9.97
CA ALA A 52 33.42 39.92 -10.41
C ALA A 52 34.12 39.76 -11.78
N PRO A 53 34.74 38.59 -12.05
CA PRO A 53 35.23 38.25 -13.38
C PRO A 53 34.09 38.31 -14.41
N GLY A 54 34.14 39.26 -15.34
CA GLY A 54 33.07 39.52 -16.31
C GLY A 54 32.19 40.76 -16.00
N GLY A 55 32.42 41.41 -14.86
CA GLY A 55 31.72 42.63 -14.46
C GLY A 55 30.32 42.37 -13.91
N ALA A 56 29.62 43.47 -13.61
CA ALA A 56 28.26 43.40 -13.06
C ALA A 56 27.29 42.76 -14.05
N SER A 57 26.61 41.70 -13.60
CA SER A 57 25.69 40.92 -14.42
C SER A 57 24.64 40.21 -13.56
N VAL A 58 23.56 39.74 -14.18
CA VAL A 58 22.51 38.96 -13.52
C VAL A 58 22.32 37.65 -14.27
N ASP A 59 22.66 36.55 -13.63
CA ASP A 59 22.48 35.19 -14.15
C ASP A 59 21.10 34.66 -13.76
N PRO A 60 20.33 34.05 -14.68
CA PRO A 60 19.01 33.47 -14.41
C PRO A 60 19.10 32.10 -13.73
N VAL A 61 19.98 31.99 -12.73
CA VAL A 61 20.19 30.77 -11.93
C VAL A 61 20.30 31.20 -10.47
N GLY A 62 19.41 30.69 -9.63
CA GLY A 62 19.41 30.96 -8.19
C GLY A 62 19.58 29.71 -7.35
N LEU A 63 19.33 29.87 -6.05
CA LEU A 63 19.48 28.82 -5.03
C LEU A 63 18.40 27.73 -5.10
N ILE A 64 17.32 27.94 -5.85
CA ILE A 64 16.21 26.98 -5.99
C ILE A 64 16.12 26.49 -7.44
N ALA A 65 16.08 25.17 -7.62
CA ALA A 65 15.87 24.52 -8.91
C ALA A 65 14.37 24.40 -9.21
N VAL A 66 13.76 25.53 -9.57
CA VAL A 66 12.32 25.75 -9.75
C VAL A 66 11.64 24.64 -10.56
N GLU A 67 12.05 24.46 -11.82
CA GLU A 67 11.40 23.53 -12.76
C GLU A 67 11.49 22.08 -12.31
N SER A 68 12.58 21.67 -11.65
CA SER A 68 12.74 20.29 -11.14
C SER A 68 11.88 19.97 -9.92
N GLY A 69 11.35 21.02 -9.27
CA GLY A 69 10.51 20.95 -8.08
C GLY A 69 9.00 20.90 -8.37
N GLY A 70 8.60 20.90 -9.64
CA GLY A 70 7.19 20.99 -10.03
C GLY A 70 6.62 22.40 -9.98
N PHE A 71 7.47 23.40 -10.22
CA PHE A 71 7.08 24.81 -10.30
C PHE A 71 7.49 25.41 -11.63
N HIS A 72 6.71 26.36 -12.11
CA HIS A 72 7.05 27.20 -13.24
C HIS A 72 7.32 28.63 -12.76
N LEU A 73 8.40 29.25 -13.25
CA LEU A 73 8.72 30.64 -12.94
C LEU A 73 7.77 31.59 -13.69
N SER A 74 6.88 32.26 -12.96
CA SER A 74 5.92 33.21 -13.55
C SER A 74 6.47 34.64 -13.59
N LYS A 75 7.12 35.09 -12.52
CA LYS A 75 7.65 36.46 -12.42
C LYS A 75 8.86 36.51 -11.49
N ARG A 76 9.74 37.46 -11.77
CA ARG A 76 10.93 37.73 -10.95
C ARG A 76 11.13 39.24 -10.81
N ASP A 77 11.35 39.68 -9.58
CA ASP A 77 11.75 41.04 -9.22
C ASP A 77 13.12 40.95 -8.53
N VAL A 78 14.17 41.33 -9.27
CA VAL A 78 15.56 41.21 -8.82
C VAL A 78 15.88 42.23 -7.74
N ASP A 79 15.26 43.42 -7.79
CA ASP A 79 15.51 44.48 -6.83
C ASP A 79 14.85 44.19 -5.47
N LYS A 80 13.69 43.51 -5.48
CA LYS A 80 13.01 43.06 -4.26
C LYS A 80 13.40 41.66 -3.79
N HIS A 81 14.20 40.93 -4.58
CA HIS A 81 14.48 39.51 -4.36
C HIS A 81 13.20 38.68 -4.18
N GLU A 82 12.21 38.96 -5.03
CA GLU A 82 10.91 38.26 -5.03
C GLU A 82 10.73 37.44 -6.31
N VAL A 83 10.28 36.20 -6.15
CA VAL A 83 10.05 35.27 -7.25
C VAL A 83 8.66 34.67 -7.11
N GLU A 84 7.81 34.85 -8.12
CA GLU A 84 6.49 34.23 -8.17
C GLU A 84 6.57 32.93 -8.97
N LEU A 85 6.20 31.83 -8.32
CA LEU A 85 6.21 30.49 -8.87
C LEU A 85 4.80 29.93 -8.95
N VAL A 86 4.45 29.27 -10.05
CA VAL A 86 3.16 28.60 -10.22
C VAL A 86 3.38 27.09 -10.11
N ALA A 87 2.66 26.43 -9.21
CA ALA A 87 2.69 24.98 -9.10
C ALA A 87 2.11 24.35 -10.38
N THR A 88 2.86 23.50 -11.05
CA THR A 88 2.46 22.94 -12.36
C THR A 88 1.58 21.70 -12.22
N GLY A 89 1.73 20.94 -11.12
CA GLY A 89 1.12 19.62 -10.94
C GLY A 89 1.85 18.48 -11.66
N SER A 90 3.01 18.75 -12.26
CA SER A 90 3.88 17.77 -12.97
C SER A 90 5.36 18.24 -12.93
N GLY A 91 6.33 17.42 -13.36
CA GLY A 91 7.74 17.84 -13.42
C GLY A 91 8.42 17.99 -12.05
N ALA A 92 8.25 17.00 -11.18
CA ALA A 92 8.77 17.00 -9.81
C ALA A 92 9.68 15.80 -9.53
N GLU A 93 10.44 15.35 -10.54
CA GLU A 93 11.31 14.17 -10.45
C GLU A 93 12.38 14.34 -9.35
N ALA A 94 12.85 15.59 -9.15
CA ALA A 94 13.82 15.88 -8.09
C ALA A 94 13.21 15.80 -6.68
N CYS A 95 11.90 16.05 -6.52
CA CYS A 95 11.19 15.82 -5.26
C CYS A 95 11.18 14.34 -4.90
N ALA A 96 10.82 13.49 -5.86
CA ALA A 96 10.83 12.04 -5.68
C ALA A 96 12.24 11.51 -5.36
N ALA A 97 13.27 12.01 -6.07
CA ALA A 97 14.67 11.65 -5.81
C ALA A 97 15.15 12.09 -4.41
N ALA A 98 14.60 13.19 -3.88
CA ALA A 98 14.85 13.67 -2.52
C ALA A 98 13.99 12.98 -1.45
N GLY A 99 13.04 12.11 -1.83
CA GLY A 99 12.12 11.44 -0.92
C GLY A 99 11.06 12.38 -0.31
N VAL A 100 10.69 13.45 -1.03
CA VAL A 100 9.77 14.50 -0.58
C VAL A 100 8.54 14.55 -1.50
N GLU A 101 7.38 14.87 -0.95
CA GLU A 101 6.13 15.02 -1.70
C GLU A 101 6.17 16.24 -2.64
N ALA A 102 5.61 16.09 -3.84
CA ALA A 102 5.55 17.14 -4.85
C ALA A 102 4.31 18.04 -4.66
N PRO A 103 4.39 19.34 -4.98
CA PRO A 103 5.58 20.07 -5.42
C PRO A 103 6.52 20.40 -4.24
N CYS A 104 7.80 20.62 -4.53
CA CYS A 104 8.81 20.90 -3.52
C CYS A 104 9.86 21.91 -3.99
N LEU A 105 10.44 22.66 -3.06
CA LEU A 105 11.53 23.59 -3.31
C LEU A 105 12.86 22.84 -3.21
N VAL A 106 13.49 22.60 -4.36
CA VAL A 106 14.75 21.85 -4.46
C VAL A 106 15.94 22.80 -4.40
N VAL A 107 16.89 22.54 -3.50
CA VAL A 107 18.10 23.38 -3.37
C VAL A 107 19.06 23.12 -4.53
N ASN A 108 19.41 24.16 -5.27
CA ASN A 108 20.31 24.12 -6.41
C ASN A 108 21.78 24.16 -5.99
N LYS A 109 22.32 23.00 -5.61
CA LYS A 109 23.74 22.85 -5.27
C LYS A 109 24.69 23.09 -6.45
N GLY A 110 24.17 23.12 -7.69
CA GLY A 110 24.95 23.41 -8.89
C GLY A 110 25.55 24.82 -8.89
N VAL A 111 24.95 25.77 -8.18
CA VAL A 111 25.47 27.14 -8.02
C VAL A 111 26.81 27.17 -7.29
N ALA A 112 27.02 26.28 -6.31
CA ALA A 112 28.33 26.12 -5.67
C ALA A 112 29.28 25.33 -6.58
N LEU A 113 28.85 24.13 -6.96
CA LEU A 113 29.73 23.11 -7.56
C LEU A 113 30.18 23.45 -8.98
N LYS A 114 29.32 24.06 -9.79
CA LYS A 114 29.59 24.30 -11.23
C LYS A 114 30.06 25.73 -11.52
N LYS A 115 29.57 26.71 -10.75
CA LYS A 115 29.88 28.13 -10.99
C LYS A 115 31.07 28.63 -10.16
N ARG A 116 31.26 28.09 -8.97
CA ARG A 116 32.33 28.50 -8.03
C ARG A 116 33.36 27.40 -7.77
N LEU A 117 33.13 26.20 -8.30
CA LEU A 117 34.01 25.03 -8.15
C LEU A 117 34.35 24.71 -6.68
N MET A 118 33.38 24.95 -5.79
CA MET A 118 33.56 24.80 -4.35
C MET A 118 32.57 23.80 -3.74
N GLY A 119 32.94 23.22 -2.59
CA GLY A 119 32.07 22.30 -1.87
C GLY A 119 30.80 22.99 -1.36
N TRP A 120 29.68 22.24 -1.29
CA TRP A 120 28.40 22.80 -0.85
C TRP A 120 28.45 23.38 0.57
N GLU A 121 29.11 22.68 1.51
CA GLU A 121 29.21 23.11 2.91
C GLU A 121 30.05 24.39 3.06
N GLU A 122 31.15 24.48 2.31
CA GLU A 122 31.98 25.68 2.25
C GLU A 122 31.19 26.86 1.67
N PHE A 123 30.51 26.65 0.54
CA PHE A 123 29.67 27.69 -0.06
C PHE A 123 28.58 28.16 0.90
N LYS A 124 27.82 27.24 1.49
CA LYS A 124 26.76 27.54 2.45
C LYS A 124 27.30 28.34 3.64
N SER A 125 28.47 28.00 4.16
CA SER A 125 29.11 28.75 5.25
C SER A 125 29.54 30.18 4.87
N SER A 126 29.74 30.42 3.57
CA SER A 126 30.08 31.75 3.04
C SER A 126 28.86 32.66 2.86
N LEU A 127 27.64 32.10 2.88
CA LEU A 127 26.41 32.85 2.69
C LEU A 127 26.02 33.60 3.98
N ALA A 128 25.60 34.86 3.83
CA ALA A 128 25.00 35.65 4.90
C ALA A 128 23.79 36.41 4.35
N GLY A 129 22.72 36.58 5.12
CA GLY A 129 21.53 37.28 4.67
C GLY A 129 20.29 36.91 5.48
N GLU A 130 19.14 37.39 4.99
CA GLU A 130 17.83 37.21 5.62
C GLU A 130 17.25 35.81 5.41
N GLY A 131 17.84 35.02 4.49
CA GLY A 131 17.33 33.72 4.14
C GLY A 131 16.39 33.77 2.94
N ILE A 132 15.88 32.61 2.54
CA ILE A 132 14.80 32.51 1.55
C ILE A 132 13.58 31.93 2.24
N GLU A 133 12.45 32.60 2.09
CA GLU A 133 11.16 32.20 2.62
C GLU A 133 10.15 31.99 1.50
N ALA A 134 9.30 30.98 1.64
CA ALA A 134 8.16 30.76 0.77
C ALA A 134 6.89 31.27 1.44
N VAL A 135 6.24 32.24 0.79
CA VAL A 135 4.93 32.77 1.16
C VAL A 135 3.88 32.03 0.35
N VAL A 136 3.12 31.19 1.04
CA VAL A 136 2.05 30.38 0.45
C VAL A 136 0.70 31.03 0.75
N PRO A 137 -0.20 31.18 -0.25
CA PRO A 137 -1.54 31.67 0.00
C PRO A 137 -2.24 30.74 0.99
N PRO A 138 -3.06 31.26 1.93
CA PRO A 138 -3.75 30.42 2.88
C PRO A 138 -4.62 29.40 2.13
N PRO A 139 -4.72 28.15 2.63
CA PRO A 139 -5.57 27.16 2.00
C PRO A 139 -7.00 27.70 1.91
N PRO A 140 -7.70 27.49 0.78
CA PRO A 140 -9.09 27.92 0.68
C PRO A 140 -9.86 27.29 1.83
N VAL A 141 -10.56 28.11 2.60
CA VAL A 141 -11.53 27.60 3.59
C VAL A 141 -12.62 26.93 2.77
N VAL A 142 -12.54 25.61 2.64
CA VAL A 142 -13.63 24.83 2.06
C VAL A 142 -14.72 24.84 3.11
N GLU A 143 -15.71 25.73 2.95
CA GLU A 143 -17.02 25.51 3.54
C GLU A 143 -17.50 24.18 2.96
N VAL A 144 -17.42 23.12 3.76
CA VAL A 144 -17.96 21.82 3.37
C VAL A 144 -19.47 22.00 3.33
N ALA A 145 -19.99 22.37 2.16
CA ALA A 145 -21.42 22.38 1.90
C ALA A 145 -21.94 20.97 2.21
N PRO A 146 -22.85 20.79 3.19
CA PRO A 146 -23.40 19.49 3.51
C PRO A 146 -24.33 19.10 2.36
N GLY A 147 -23.80 18.44 1.33
CA GLY A 147 -24.68 17.98 0.25
C GLY A 147 -24.08 17.60 -1.10
N ALA A 148 -22.77 17.73 -1.34
CA ALA A 148 -22.19 17.32 -2.62
C ALA A 148 -20.93 16.49 -2.42
N MET A 149 -21.07 15.15 -2.49
CA MET A 149 -20.14 14.19 -3.12
C MET A 149 -20.34 12.76 -2.55
N PRO A 150 -21.18 11.89 -3.15
CA PRO A 150 -21.26 10.48 -2.75
C PRO A 150 -20.10 9.61 -3.28
N TYR A 151 -19.18 10.14 -4.10
CA TYR A 151 -18.17 9.33 -4.79
C TYR A 151 -16.74 9.38 -4.19
N LEU A 152 -16.42 10.37 -3.34
CA LEU A 152 -15.11 10.41 -2.68
C LEU A 152 -15.02 9.55 -1.40
N GLN A 153 -16.16 9.11 -0.85
CA GLN A 153 -16.17 8.13 0.23
C GLN A 153 -15.93 6.68 -0.25
N ALA A 154 -16.09 6.40 -1.55
CA ALA A 154 -15.85 5.06 -2.10
C ALA A 154 -14.35 4.75 -2.27
N GLY A 155 -13.52 5.74 -2.62
CA GLY A 155 -12.08 5.52 -2.89
C GLY A 155 -11.24 5.30 -1.63
N ALA A 156 -11.38 6.16 -0.62
CA ALA A 156 -10.62 6.05 0.62
C ALA A 156 -11.04 4.83 1.47
N GLY A 157 -12.34 4.48 1.44
CA GLY A 157 -12.85 3.29 2.12
C GLY A 157 -12.27 1.99 1.54
N VAL A 158 -12.14 1.89 0.21
CA VAL A 158 -11.58 0.71 -0.46
C VAL A 158 -10.08 0.57 -0.20
N ALA A 159 -9.31 1.66 -0.23
CA ALA A 159 -7.88 1.61 0.06
C ALA A 159 -7.60 1.21 1.53
N ILE A 160 -8.34 1.77 2.48
CA ILE A 160 -8.24 1.42 3.90
C ILE A 160 -8.69 -0.03 4.12
N ALA A 161 -9.80 -0.48 3.49
CA ALA A 161 -10.25 -1.87 3.57
C ALA A 161 -9.27 -2.85 2.92
N ALA A 162 -8.59 -2.48 1.84
CA ALA A 162 -7.56 -3.29 1.19
C ALA A 162 -6.31 -3.42 2.06
N VAL A 163 -5.86 -2.34 2.70
CA VAL A 163 -4.72 -2.37 3.63
C VAL A 163 -5.06 -3.17 4.89
N ILE A 164 -6.24 -2.96 5.48
CA ILE A 164 -6.71 -3.75 6.63
C ILE A 164 -6.89 -5.22 6.23
N GLY A 165 -7.44 -5.49 5.04
CA GLY A 165 -7.60 -6.84 4.50
C GLY A 165 -6.26 -7.54 4.28
N PHE A 166 -5.26 -6.83 3.73
CA PHE A 166 -3.91 -7.35 3.53
C PHE A 166 -3.17 -7.57 4.84
N ALA A 167 -3.29 -6.65 5.80
CA ALA A 167 -2.74 -6.80 7.14
C ALA A 167 -3.39 -7.98 7.89
N ALA A 168 -4.72 -8.11 7.83
CA ALA A 168 -5.46 -9.23 8.40
C ALA A 168 -5.09 -10.56 7.73
N TRP A 169 -4.89 -10.58 6.41
CA TRP A 169 -4.49 -11.76 5.66
C TRP A 169 -3.06 -12.19 5.98
N THR A 170 -2.11 -11.27 6.07
CA THR A 170 -0.71 -11.58 6.44
C THR A 170 -0.61 -12.03 7.91
N TRP A 171 -1.39 -11.43 8.81
CA TRP A 171 -1.51 -11.89 10.20
C TRP A 171 -2.16 -13.26 10.31
N LYS A 172 -3.20 -13.51 9.52
CA LYS A 172 -3.84 -14.83 9.43
C LYS A 172 -2.87 -15.86 8.88
N LYS A 173 -2.13 -15.56 7.80
CA LYS A 173 -1.10 -16.43 7.22
C LYS A 173 0.02 -16.75 8.21
N LYS A 174 0.48 -15.77 8.99
CA LYS A 174 1.47 -15.97 10.05
C LYS A 174 0.91 -16.80 11.22
N ARG A 175 -0.37 -16.60 11.59
CA ARG A 175 -1.03 -17.40 12.62
C ARG A 175 -1.29 -18.83 12.16
N ASP A 176 -1.70 -19.03 10.92
CA ASP A 176 -1.95 -20.35 10.33
C ASP A 176 -0.64 -21.15 10.18
N ALA A 177 0.49 -20.46 9.92
CA ALA A 177 1.82 -21.07 9.91
C ALA A 177 2.37 -21.39 11.32
N SER A 178 1.79 -20.85 12.39
CA SER A 178 2.23 -21.12 13.76
C SER A 178 1.82 -22.52 14.23
N PRO A 179 2.55 -23.16 15.17
CA PRO A 179 2.20 -24.47 15.71
C PRO A 179 0.78 -24.56 16.27
N ALA A 180 0.29 -23.47 16.88
CA ALA A 180 -1.08 -23.36 17.36
C ALA A 180 -2.12 -23.29 16.23
N GLY A 181 -1.79 -22.58 15.15
CA GLY A 181 -2.62 -22.48 13.95
C GLY A 181 -2.75 -23.81 13.23
N GLN A 182 -1.65 -24.54 13.06
CA GLN A 182 -1.63 -25.86 12.44
C GLN A 182 -2.48 -26.87 13.23
N MET A 183 -2.36 -26.86 14.56
CA MET A 183 -3.16 -27.74 15.42
C MET A 183 -4.66 -27.39 15.38
N LEU A 184 -5.00 -26.10 15.33
CA LEU A 184 -6.38 -25.64 15.19
C LEU A 184 -6.95 -25.96 13.80
N ALA A 185 -6.14 -25.86 12.75
CA ALA A 185 -6.50 -26.20 11.39
C ALA A 185 -6.79 -27.71 11.28
N LEU A 186 -5.95 -28.56 11.88
CA LEU A 186 -6.15 -30.00 11.98
C LEU A 186 -7.48 -30.35 12.67
N ALA A 187 -7.76 -29.75 13.84
CA ALA A 187 -9.00 -29.98 14.58
C ALA A 187 -10.25 -29.52 13.78
N ARG A 188 -10.15 -28.40 13.04
CA ARG A 188 -11.22 -27.94 12.14
C ARG A 188 -11.40 -28.87 10.94
N GLY A 189 -10.32 -29.40 10.38
CA GLY A 189 -10.36 -30.38 9.29
C GLY A 189 -11.06 -31.67 9.72
N VAL A 190 -10.80 -32.15 10.94
CA VAL A 190 -11.53 -33.29 11.53
C VAL A 190 -13.01 -32.96 11.68
N LYS A 191 -13.36 -31.79 12.23
CA LYS A 191 -14.78 -31.37 12.37
C LYS A 191 -15.50 -31.30 11.03
N GLU A 192 -14.85 -30.76 10.01
CA GLU A 192 -15.45 -30.62 8.68
C GLU A 192 -15.68 -31.98 8.01
N ARG A 193 -14.72 -32.90 8.11
CA ARG A 193 -14.90 -34.29 7.66
C ARG A 193 -16.00 -35.00 8.43
N LEU A 194 -16.05 -34.80 9.75
CA LEU A 194 -17.08 -35.38 10.59
C LEU A 194 -18.49 -34.90 10.20
N ARG A 195 -18.64 -33.65 9.72
CA ARG A 195 -19.92 -33.14 9.20
C ARG A 195 -20.34 -33.77 7.87
N ARG A 196 -19.38 -34.26 7.08
CA ARG A 196 -19.61 -34.93 5.80
C ARG A 196 -19.75 -36.44 5.93
N ALA A 197 -19.23 -36.99 7.03
CA ALA A 197 -19.39 -38.38 7.39
C ALA A 197 -20.85 -38.70 7.75
N ASP A 198 -21.16 -40.00 7.80
CA ASP A 198 -22.47 -40.50 8.17
C ASP A 198 -22.93 -39.93 9.54
N PRO A 199 -24.20 -39.49 9.68
CA PRO A 199 -24.78 -39.01 10.94
C PRO A 199 -24.53 -39.94 12.14
N VAL A 200 -24.49 -41.26 11.92
CA VAL A 200 -24.25 -42.29 12.95
C VAL A 200 -22.83 -42.19 13.52
N LEU A 201 -21.84 -41.86 12.68
CA LEU A 201 -20.45 -41.62 13.11
C LEU A 201 -20.25 -40.22 13.68
N ALA A 202 -20.98 -39.24 13.15
CA ALA A 202 -20.84 -37.84 13.52
C ALA A 202 -21.38 -37.53 14.94
N ALA A 203 -22.52 -38.10 15.31
CA ALA A 203 -23.23 -37.80 16.55
C ALA A 203 -22.39 -38.00 17.84
N PRO A 204 -21.67 -39.13 18.05
CA PRO A 204 -20.89 -39.33 19.28
C PRO A 204 -19.59 -38.52 19.33
N LEU A 205 -19.00 -38.19 18.17
CA LEU A 205 -17.67 -37.57 18.09
C LEU A 205 -17.73 -36.03 18.08
N ALA A 206 -18.84 -35.45 17.61
CA ALA A 206 -18.97 -34.00 17.46
C ALA A 206 -18.76 -33.21 18.77
N PRO A 207 -19.32 -33.61 19.93
CA PRO A 207 -19.14 -32.88 21.18
C PRO A 207 -17.67 -32.85 21.64
N ALA A 208 -16.95 -33.96 21.45
CA ALA A 208 -15.55 -34.10 21.84
C ALA A 208 -14.63 -33.24 20.96
N VAL A 209 -14.84 -33.25 19.64
CA VAL A 209 -14.10 -32.41 18.70
C VAL A 209 -14.37 -30.92 18.96
N ASP A 210 -15.61 -30.55 19.29
CA ASP A 210 -15.96 -29.17 19.64
C ASP A 210 -15.35 -28.71 20.95
N ALA A 211 -15.30 -29.57 21.97
CA ALA A 211 -14.58 -29.30 23.21
C ALA A 211 -13.07 -29.11 22.97
N ALA A 212 -12.46 -29.93 22.11
CA ALA A 212 -11.06 -29.80 21.73
C ALA A 212 -10.78 -28.48 20.99
N ILE A 213 -11.62 -28.11 20.01
CA ILE A 213 -11.49 -26.83 19.29
C ILE A 213 -11.61 -25.64 20.25
N ARG A 214 -12.57 -25.66 21.19
CA ARG A 214 -12.73 -24.59 22.18
C ARG A 214 -11.50 -24.46 23.07
N SER A 215 -10.94 -25.58 23.54
CA SER A 215 -9.75 -25.60 24.38
C SER A 215 -8.51 -25.06 23.66
N LEU A 216 -8.34 -25.41 22.37
CA LEU A 216 -7.26 -24.89 21.52
C LEU A 216 -7.41 -23.39 21.23
N ARG A 217 -8.64 -22.90 20.96
CA ARG A 217 -8.90 -21.45 20.80
C ARG A 217 -8.58 -20.67 22.07
N ALA A 218 -8.90 -21.23 23.22
CA ALA A 218 -8.63 -20.62 24.53
C ALA A 218 -7.15 -20.74 24.95
N ARG A 219 -6.27 -21.30 24.10
CA ARG A 219 -4.83 -21.53 24.38
C ARG A 219 -4.59 -22.31 25.67
N ARG A 220 -5.51 -23.21 26.06
CA ARG A 220 -5.38 -24.04 27.27
C ARG A 220 -4.41 -25.21 27.11
N VAL A 221 -3.99 -25.48 25.87
CA VAL A 221 -3.02 -26.53 25.54
C VAL A 221 -1.92 -25.87 24.70
N ASP A 222 -0.68 -25.97 25.15
CA ASP A 222 0.48 -25.51 24.40
C ASP A 222 0.81 -26.54 23.29
N PRO A 223 0.80 -26.16 22.01
CA PRO A 223 1.13 -27.07 20.91
C PRO A 223 2.54 -27.65 20.97
N ALA A 224 3.48 -26.96 21.62
CA ALA A 224 4.84 -27.42 21.77
C ALA A 224 5.01 -28.45 22.91
N SER A 225 4.03 -28.53 23.83
CA SER A 225 4.09 -29.43 24.98
C SER A 225 3.88 -30.90 24.60
N VAL A 226 4.23 -31.80 25.52
CA VAL A 226 4.01 -33.23 25.35
C VAL A 226 2.51 -33.55 25.24
N GLU A 227 1.65 -32.87 26.01
CA GLU A 227 0.20 -33.01 25.89
C GLU A 227 -0.31 -32.49 24.54
N GLY A 228 0.21 -31.34 24.07
CA GLY A 228 -0.15 -30.79 22.76
C GLY A 228 0.18 -31.75 21.61
N LYS A 229 1.36 -32.36 21.64
CA LYS A 229 1.76 -33.38 20.66
C LYS A 229 0.84 -34.61 20.69
N ARG A 230 0.46 -35.10 21.88
CA ARG A 230 -0.48 -36.23 22.03
C ARG A 230 -1.86 -35.92 21.45
N VAL A 231 -2.38 -34.72 21.70
CA VAL A 231 -3.67 -34.29 21.15
C VAL A 231 -3.59 -34.14 19.63
N ALA A 232 -2.51 -33.58 19.09
CA ALA A 232 -2.31 -33.46 17.65
C ALA A 232 -2.23 -34.84 16.96
N GLU A 233 -1.56 -35.81 17.59
CA GLU A 233 -1.49 -37.19 17.10
C GLU A 233 -2.85 -37.88 17.13
N ALA A 234 -3.61 -37.73 18.22
CA ALA A 234 -4.96 -38.28 18.32
C ALA A 234 -5.90 -37.71 17.24
N LEU A 235 -5.81 -36.39 16.97
CA LEU A 235 -6.56 -35.75 15.90
C LEU A 235 -6.16 -36.26 14.51
N ARG A 236 -4.86 -36.47 14.24
CA ARG A 236 -4.40 -37.07 12.98
C ARG A 236 -4.93 -38.49 12.80
N ARG A 237 -4.88 -39.32 13.85
CA ARG A 237 -5.43 -40.69 13.78
C ARG A 237 -6.94 -40.68 13.52
N ALA A 238 -7.67 -39.76 14.15
CA ALA A 238 -9.10 -39.59 13.91
C ALA A 238 -9.37 -39.16 12.46
N GLU A 239 -8.60 -38.22 11.92
CA GLU A 239 -8.66 -37.78 10.53
C GLU A 239 -8.47 -38.95 9.55
N THR A 240 -7.40 -39.73 9.72
CA THR A 240 -7.12 -40.90 8.86
C THR A 240 -8.24 -41.94 8.91
N ARG A 241 -8.81 -42.20 10.10
CA ARG A 241 -9.93 -43.15 10.24
C ARG A 241 -11.21 -42.63 9.59
N LEU A 242 -11.51 -41.34 9.72
CA LEU A 242 -12.66 -40.72 9.05
C LEU A 242 -12.50 -40.77 7.53
N ASP A 243 -11.31 -40.47 7.00
CA ASP A 243 -11.03 -40.57 5.56
C ASP A 243 -11.19 -42.00 5.03
N ALA A 244 -10.74 -43.01 5.78
CA ALA A 244 -10.96 -44.41 5.42
C ALA A 244 -12.46 -44.76 5.38
N SER A 245 -13.21 -44.40 6.43
CA SER A 245 -14.65 -44.69 6.48
C SER A 245 -15.47 -44.02 5.38
N MET A 246 -15.11 -42.78 4.99
CA MET A 246 -15.78 -42.08 3.89
C MET A 246 -15.48 -42.74 2.54
N ARG A 247 -14.25 -43.23 2.32
CA ARG A 247 -13.91 -43.95 1.08
C ARG A 247 -14.63 -45.28 0.98
N GLU A 248 -14.75 -46.01 2.09
CA GLU A 248 -15.51 -47.26 2.14
C GLU A 248 -17.01 -47.00 1.86
N ALA A 249 -17.59 -45.98 2.48
CA ALA A 249 -18.97 -45.61 2.24
C ALA A 249 -19.22 -45.15 0.79
N GLN A 250 -18.28 -44.44 0.18
CA GLN A 250 -18.38 -44.04 -1.22
C GLN A 250 -18.25 -45.24 -2.16
N ALA A 251 -17.30 -46.15 -1.91
CA ALA A 251 -17.16 -47.37 -2.69
C ALA A 251 -18.42 -48.26 -2.62
N ALA A 252 -19.05 -48.36 -1.45
CA ALA A 252 -20.31 -49.09 -1.30
C ALA A 252 -21.45 -48.47 -2.13
N LYS A 253 -21.56 -47.13 -2.15
CA LYS A 253 -22.55 -46.42 -2.97
C LYS A 253 -22.30 -46.57 -4.47
N GLU A 254 -21.03 -46.54 -4.89
CA GLU A 254 -20.66 -46.74 -6.29
C GLU A 254 -20.99 -48.17 -6.76
N GLN A 255 -20.83 -49.17 -5.88
CA GLN A 255 -21.26 -50.54 -6.15
C GLN A 255 -22.78 -50.65 -6.27
N GLU A 256 -23.52 -50.07 -5.32
CA GLU A 256 -24.99 -50.07 -5.34
C GLU A 256 -25.55 -49.40 -6.61
N ALA A 257 -24.98 -48.26 -7.01
CA ALA A 257 -25.36 -47.58 -8.25
C ALA A 257 -25.00 -48.39 -9.51
N ALA A 258 -23.87 -49.12 -9.51
CA ALA A 258 -23.52 -50.01 -10.61
C ALA A 258 -24.50 -51.19 -10.72
N ASP A 259 -24.91 -51.76 -9.59
CA ASP A 259 -25.88 -52.86 -9.54
C ASP A 259 -27.27 -52.38 -10.03
N GLU A 260 -27.70 -51.17 -9.65
CA GLU A 260 -28.95 -50.55 -10.14
C GLU A 260 -28.92 -50.35 -11.67
N LEU A 261 -27.82 -49.82 -12.22
CA LEU A 261 -27.66 -49.64 -13.67
C LEU A 261 -27.67 -50.97 -14.44
N VAL A 262 -27.09 -52.03 -13.87
CA VAL A 262 -27.15 -53.37 -14.45
C VAL A 262 -28.60 -53.87 -14.50
N GLN A 263 -29.36 -53.70 -13.41
CA GLN A 263 -30.77 -54.07 -13.36
C GLN A 263 -31.63 -53.29 -14.37
N GLU A 264 -31.40 -51.98 -14.51
CA GLU A 264 -32.12 -51.17 -15.52
C GLU A 264 -31.81 -51.63 -16.95
N MET A 265 -30.54 -51.98 -17.23
CA MET A 265 -30.13 -52.46 -18.54
C MET A 265 -30.70 -53.85 -18.85
N GLU A 266 -30.73 -54.76 -17.87
CA GLU A 266 -31.39 -56.07 -18.00
C GLU A 266 -32.89 -55.92 -18.29
N ALA A 267 -33.58 -55.05 -17.54
CA ALA A 267 -35.00 -54.76 -17.76
C ALA A 267 -35.27 -54.17 -19.15
N ALA A 268 -34.40 -53.26 -19.63
CA ALA A 268 -34.52 -52.67 -20.96
C ALA A 268 -34.28 -53.71 -22.08
N LEU A 269 -33.34 -54.63 -21.90
CA LEU A 269 -33.08 -55.71 -22.85
C LEU A 269 -34.24 -56.71 -22.90
N GLU A 270 -34.83 -57.06 -21.76
CA GLU A 270 -36.01 -57.94 -21.70
C GLU A 270 -37.20 -57.32 -22.42
N ALA A 271 -37.48 -56.03 -22.20
CA ALA A 271 -38.54 -55.30 -22.91
C ALA A 271 -38.30 -55.25 -24.43
N ALA A 272 -37.06 -55.07 -24.88
CA ALA A 272 -36.72 -55.08 -26.30
C ALA A 272 -36.93 -56.47 -26.95
N ASP A 273 -36.59 -57.54 -26.23
CA ASP A 273 -36.82 -58.91 -26.67
C ASP A 273 -38.32 -59.27 -26.74
N GLU A 274 -39.14 -58.77 -25.81
CA GLU A 274 -40.60 -58.93 -25.86
C GLU A 274 -41.20 -58.27 -27.11
N VAL A 275 -40.81 -57.03 -27.43
CA VAL A 275 -41.28 -56.32 -28.65
C VAL A 275 -40.87 -57.10 -29.91
N ARG A 276 -39.64 -57.63 -29.94
CA ARG A 276 -39.15 -58.42 -31.08
C ARG A 276 -39.93 -59.73 -31.26
N ARG A 277 -40.30 -60.40 -30.16
CA ARG A 277 -41.14 -61.62 -30.20
C ARG A 277 -42.55 -61.28 -30.67
N ALA A 278 -43.14 -60.19 -30.18
CA ALA A 278 -44.47 -59.74 -30.61
C ALA A 278 -44.51 -59.44 -32.12
N HIS A 279 -43.47 -58.79 -32.67
CA HIS A 279 -43.40 -58.48 -34.10
C HIS A 279 -43.20 -59.71 -35.00
N ARG A 280 -42.67 -60.83 -34.48
CA ARG A 280 -42.54 -62.09 -35.23
C ARG A 280 -43.80 -62.95 -35.21
N ALA A 281 -44.73 -62.69 -34.29
CA ALA A 281 -45.99 -63.42 -34.16
C ALA A 281 -47.15 -62.78 -34.96
N SER A 282 -46.94 -61.57 -35.50
CA SER A 282 -47.81 -60.89 -36.47
C SER A 282 -47.39 -61.16 -37.91
#